data_AF-A0A3D1LLH3-F1
#
_entry.id   AF-A0A3D1LLH3-F1
#
_cell.length_a   1.000
_cell.length_b   1.000
_cell.length_c   1.000
_cell.angle_alpha   90.00
_cell.angle_beta   90.00
_cell.angle_gamma   90.00
#
_symmetry.space_group_name_H-M   'P 1'
#
loop_
_entity.id
_entity.type
_entity.pdbx_description
1 polymer ?
#
loop_
_entity_poly.entity_id
_entity_poly.type
_entity_poly.pdbx_seq_one_letter_code
_entity_poly.pdbx_strand_id
1 'polypeptide(L)'
;MKLTDKLPTPVTWLVRVIGWSASLMVIGWLFSIYVNMKTVNHVAACFETLQNRAGNEPVTALGAAKELVACLDKRAGFPEKFMYAPTKKAIQALPHTPRRYVGVWTASRTDTVYRVTLRDDSQYMAEPVRDNSPGAQVLTGSWGVYNGKMIWLSDSGRFWPPDINPITNISDTSFSLREANGSSTRYELVGHVPSSPAQ
;
A
#
# COMPACT_ATOMS: atom_id res chain seq x y z
N MET A 1 -26.54 48.24 -3.59
CA MET A 1 -25.13 48.69 -3.45
C MET A 1 -24.31 47.45 -3.12
N LYS A 2 -23.40 46.99 -3.99
CA LYS A 2 -22.58 45.81 -3.65
C LYS A 2 -21.46 46.26 -2.73
N LEU A 3 -21.13 45.48 -1.69
CA LEU A 3 -20.06 45.83 -0.74
C LEU A 3 -18.70 46.05 -1.45
N THR A 4 -18.53 45.50 -2.65
CA THR A 4 -17.34 45.62 -3.49
C THR A 4 -17.19 46.97 -4.18
N ASP A 5 -18.26 47.78 -4.28
CA ASP A 5 -18.26 49.02 -5.08
C ASP A 5 -17.51 50.18 -4.40
N LYS A 6 -17.14 50.03 -3.11
CA LYS A 6 -16.42 51.04 -2.32
C LYS A 6 -14.96 50.69 -2.01
N LEU A 7 -14.47 49.54 -2.50
CA LEU A 7 -13.11 49.09 -2.22
C LEU A 7 -12.12 49.62 -3.27
N PRO A 8 -10.89 49.98 -2.89
CA PRO A 8 -9.83 50.33 -3.84
C PRO A 8 -9.62 49.21 -4.85
N THR A 9 -9.39 49.55 -6.11
CA THR A 9 -9.15 48.60 -7.21
C THR A 9 -8.21 47.43 -6.87
N PRO A 10 -7.04 47.61 -6.22
CA PRO A 10 -6.18 46.47 -5.85
C PRO A 10 -6.83 45.50 -4.87
N VAL A 11 -7.67 45.99 -3.94
CA VAL A 11 -8.37 45.16 -2.95
C VAL A 11 -9.46 44.33 -3.63
N THR A 12 -10.17 44.88 -4.61
CA THR A 12 -11.19 44.12 -5.37
C THR A 12 -10.58 42.96 -6.15
N TRP A 13 -9.38 43.12 -6.72
CA TRP A 13 -8.68 42.05 -7.42
C TRP A 13 -8.24 40.94 -6.47
N LEU A 14 -7.70 41.31 -5.29
CA LEU A 14 -7.31 40.36 -4.26
C LEU A 14 -8.50 39.54 -3.75
N VAL A 15 -9.65 40.16 -3.51
CA VAL A 15 -10.88 39.45 -3.11
C VAL A 15 -11.34 38.47 -4.20
N ARG A 16 -11.24 38.84 -5.48
CA ARG A 16 -11.57 37.93 -6.60
C ARG A 16 -10.62 36.73 -6.66
N VAL A 17 -9.31 36.96 -6.51
CA VAL A 17 -8.30 35.89 -6.51
C VAL A 17 -8.53 34.93 -5.34
N ILE A 18 -8.84 35.44 -4.15
CA ILE A 18 -9.20 34.61 -2.98
C ILE A 18 -10.47 33.82 -3.27
N GLY A 19 -11.50 34.47 -3.81
CA GLY A 19 -12.77 33.82 -4.17
C GLY A 19 -12.56 32.68 -5.17
N TRP A 20 -11.81 32.92 -6.24
CA TRP A 20 -11.50 31.89 -7.25
C TRP A 20 -10.65 30.76 -6.67
N SER A 21 -9.65 31.08 -5.85
CA SER A 21 -8.82 30.08 -5.17
C SER A 21 -9.67 29.18 -4.27
N ALA A 22 -10.57 29.78 -3.46
CA ALA A 22 -11.46 29.03 -2.59
C ALA A 22 -12.44 28.15 -3.40
N SER A 23 -13.03 28.67 -4.49
CA SER A 23 -13.88 27.88 -5.37
C SER A 23 -13.13 26.72 -6.02
N LEU A 24 -11.91 26.93 -6.50
CA LEU A 24 -11.08 25.87 -7.09
C LEU A 24 -10.70 24.80 -6.07
N MET A 25 -10.41 25.18 -4.82
CA MET A 25 -10.16 24.23 -3.73
C MET A 25 -11.40 23.35 -3.48
N VAL A 26 -12.59 23.94 -3.40
CA VAL A 26 -13.84 23.18 -3.20
C VAL A 26 -14.11 22.25 -4.39
N ILE A 27 -13.97 22.74 -5.63
CA ILE A 27 -14.15 21.92 -6.84
C ILE A 27 -13.15 20.76 -6.84
N GLY A 28 -11.87 21.02 -6.55
CA GLY A 28 -10.83 19.99 -6.47
C GLY A 28 -11.12 18.94 -5.40
N TRP A 29 -11.59 19.37 -4.23
CA TRP A 29 -11.97 18.46 -3.14
C TRP A 29 -13.17 17.57 -3.52
N LEU A 30 -14.23 18.15 -4.08
CA LEU A 30 -15.40 17.40 -4.56
C LEU A 30 -15.03 16.43 -5.68
N PHE A 31 -14.17 16.84 -6.61
CA PHE A 31 -13.65 15.98 -7.66
C PHE A 31 -12.86 14.81 -7.08
N SER A 32 -11.97 15.05 -6.11
CA SER A 32 -11.21 14.01 -5.42
C SER A 32 -12.13 12.99 -4.72
N ILE A 33 -13.17 13.46 -4.02
CA ILE A 33 -14.17 12.58 -3.40
C ILE A 33 -14.87 11.72 -4.46
N TYR A 34 -15.32 12.33 -5.55
CA TYR A 34 -16.00 11.63 -6.63
C TYR A 34 -15.12 10.53 -7.24
N VAL A 35 -13.87 10.83 -7.60
CA VAL A 35 -12.95 9.85 -8.19
C VAL A 35 -12.63 8.74 -7.18
N ASN A 36 -12.48 9.06 -5.89
CA ASN A 36 -12.24 8.06 -4.86
C ASN A 36 -13.43 7.10 -4.69
N MET A 37 -14.65 7.64 -4.55
CA MET A 37 -15.86 6.82 -4.46
C MET A 37 -16.03 5.90 -5.67
N LYS A 38 -15.80 6.43 -6.88
CA LYS A 38 -15.89 5.63 -8.11
C LYS A 38 -14.81 4.54 -8.18
N THR A 39 -13.59 4.85 -7.73
CA THR A 39 -12.51 3.86 -7.62
C THR A 39 -12.89 2.75 -6.63
N VAL A 40 -13.41 3.09 -5.45
CA VAL A 40 -13.88 2.12 -4.46
C VAL A 40 -14.97 1.21 -5.04
N ASN A 41 -15.93 1.76 -5.79
CA ASN A 41 -16.98 0.97 -6.44
C ASN A 41 -16.41 0.00 -7.49
N HIS A 42 -15.43 0.43 -8.28
CA HIS A 42 -14.76 -0.45 -9.24
C HIS A 42 -13.94 -1.55 -8.55
N VAL A 43 -13.26 -1.21 -7.46
CA VAL A 43 -12.54 -2.17 -6.61
C VAL A 43 -13.51 -3.22 -6.07
N ALA A 44 -14.62 -2.80 -5.47
CA ALA A 44 -15.64 -3.71 -4.94
C ALA A 44 -16.19 -4.66 -6.01
N ALA A 45 -16.55 -4.15 -7.18
CA ALA A 45 -17.08 -4.99 -8.26
C ALA A 45 -16.03 -5.97 -8.84
N CYS A 46 -14.75 -5.58 -8.89
CA CYS A 46 -13.68 -6.49 -9.27
C CYS A 46 -13.43 -7.55 -8.19
N PHE A 47 -13.47 -7.18 -6.91
CA PHE A 47 -13.36 -8.10 -5.78
C PHE A 47 -14.45 -9.17 -5.80
N GLU A 48 -15.70 -8.77 -6.01
CA GLU A 48 -16.83 -9.69 -6.13
C GLU A 48 -16.60 -10.70 -7.26
N THR A 49 -16.08 -10.24 -8.41
CA THR A 49 -15.75 -11.11 -9.55
C THR A 49 -14.65 -12.12 -9.18
N LEU A 50 -13.62 -11.69 -8.42
CA LEU A 50 -12.53 -12.56 -7.98
C LEU A 50 -12.98 -13.58 -6.93
N GLN A 51 -13.79 -13.16 -5.96
CA GLN A 51 -14.33 -14.05 -4.92
C GLN A 51 -15.22 -15.15 -5.52
N ASN A 52 -16.06 -14.80 -6.49
CA ASN A 52 -16.88 -15.77 -7.21
C ASN A 52 -16.05 -16.80 -8.02
N ARG A 53 -14.81 -16.46 -8.39
CA ARG A 53 -13.90 -17.35 -9.11
C ARG A 53 -13.02 -18.19 -8.18
N ALA A 54 -12.62 -17.63 -7.05
CA ALA A 54 -11.73 -18.25 -6.06
C ALA A 54 -12.33 -19.48 -5.37
N GLY A 55 -13.65 -19.73 -5.50
CA GLY A 55 -14.28 -20.98 -5.06
C GLY A 55 -13.72 -22.25 -5.71
N ASN A 56 -12.88 -22.13 -6.75
CA ASN A 56 -12.36 -23.27 -7.51
C ASN A 56 -10.85 -23.53 -7.35
N GLU A 57 -10.02 -22.56 -6.93
CA GLU A 57 -8.56 -22.76 -6.72
C GLU A 57 -7.97 -21.79 -5.67
N PRO A 58 -6.96 -22.20 -4.87
CA PRO A 58 -6.27 -21.32 -3.93
C PRO A 58 -5.41 -20.30 -4.67
N VAL A 59 -5.87 -19.04 -4.71
CA VAL A 59 -5.12 -17.94 -5.32
C VAL A 59 -4.23 -17.28 -4.26
N THR A 60 -2.92 -17.17 -4.53
CA THR A 60 -1.99 -16.42 -3.66
C THR A 60 -2.36 -14.93 -3.63
N ALA A 61 -2.04 -14.22 -2.53
CA ALA A 61 -2.32 -12.78 -2.45
C ALA A 61 -1.72 -11.97 -3.61
N LEU A 62 -0.54 -12.35 -4.10
CA LEU A 62 0.08 -11.73 -5.29
C LEU A 62 -0.72 -11.98 -6.58
N GLY A 63 -1.20 -13.22 -6.79
CA GLY A 63 -2.05 -13.54 -7.93
C GLY A 63 -3.34 -12.72 -7.91
N ALA A 64 -4.03 -12.71 -6.77
CA ALA A 64 -5.26 -11.97 -6.57
C ALA A 64 -5.07 -10.45 -6.78
N ALA A 65 -3.98 -9.88 -6.26
CA ALA A 65 -3.63 -8.47 -6.47
C ALA A 65 -3.39 -8.14 -7.95
N LYS A 66 -2.68 -9.01 -8.69
CA LYS A 66 -2.43 -8.82 -10.13
C LYS A 66 -3.73 -8.88 -10.94
N GLU A 67 -4.60 -9.85 -10.65
CA GLU A 67 -5.91 -9.95 -11.31
C GLU A 67 -6.81 -8.75 -11.00
N LEU A 68 -6.82 -8.29 -9.74
CA LEU A 68 -7.56 -7.10 -9.33
C LEU A 68 -7.09 -5.87 -10.12
N VAL A 69 -5.78 -5.65 -10.19
CA VAL A 69 -5.20 -4.53 -10.97
C VAL A 69 -5.56 -4.64 -12.45
N ALA A 70 -5.53 -5.84 -13.03
CA ALA A 70 -5.93 -6.04 -14.42
C ALA A 70 -7.44 -5.77 -14.65
N CYS A 71 -8.29 -6.14 -13.69
CA CYS A 71 -9.73 -5.82 -13.74
C CYS A 71 -9.96 -4.30 -13.62
N LEU A 72 -9.28 -3.63 -12.69
CA LEU A 72 -9.34 -2.18 -12.53
C LEU A 72 -8.88 -1.45 -13.78
N ASP A 73 -7.84 -1.93 -14.47
CA ASP A 73 -7.34 -1.30 -15.70
C ASP A 73 -8.35 -1.32 -16.85
N LYS A 74 -9.25 -2.31 -16.86
CA LYS A 74 -10.35 -2.41 -17.84
C LYS A 74 -11.53 -1.52 -17.48
N ARG A 75 -11.81 -1.32 -16.19
CA ARG A 75 -13.01 -0.60 -15.71
C ARG A 75 -12.77 0.89 -15.43
N ALA A 76 -11.57 1.24 -15.00
CA ALA A 76 -11.24 2.59 -14.57
C ALA A 76 -11.12 3.56 -15.76
N GLY A 77 -11.63 4.78 -15.59
CA GLY A 77 -11.38 5.88 -16.48
C GLY A 77 -9.99 6.49 -16.28
N PHE A 78 -9.70 7.56 -17.03
CA PHE A 78 -8.42 8.28 -16.93
C PHE A 78 -8.10 8.80 -15.52
N PRO A 79 -8.99 9.53 -14.81
CA PRO A 79 -8.64 10.10 -13.51
C PRO A 79 -8.45 9.01 -12.45
N GLU A 80 -9.23 7.93 -12.48
CA GLU A 80 -9.05 6.79 -11.58
C GLU A 80 -7.70 6.11 -11.84
N LYS A 81 -7.37 5.83 -13.11
CA LYS A 81 -6.07 5.27 -13.53
C LYS A 81 -4.89 6.08 -13.04
N PHE A 82 -5.00 7.41 -13.12
CA PHE A 82 -3.97 8.30 -12.59
C PHE A 82 -3.79 8.12 -11.08
N MET A 83 -4.89 8.06 -10.31
CA MET A 83 -4.82 7.94 -8.85
C MET A 83 -4.18 6.62 -8.38
N TYR A 84 -4.51 5.48 -8.98
CA TYR A 84 -3.94 4.19 -8.55
C TYR A 84 -2.68 3.77 -9.34
N ALA A 85 -2.18 4.59 -10.26
CA ALA A 85 -0.97 4.29 -11.04
C ALA A 85 0.25 3.89 -10.19
N PRO A 86 0.54 4.55 -9.04
CA PRO A 86 1.64 4.13 -8.17
C PRO A 86 1.47 2.70 -7.65
N THR A 87 0.26 2.35 -7.20
CA THR A 87 -0.08 1.02 -6.71
C THR A 87 0.02 -0.02 -7.83
N LYS A 88 -0.50 0.28 -9.02
CA LYS A 88 -0.37 -0.58 -10.21
C LYS A 88 1.10 -0.90 -10.49
N LYS A 89 1.98 0.11 -10.53
CA LYS A 89 3.41 -0.08 -10.76
C LYS A 89 4.07 -0.93 -9.67
N ALA A 90 3.73 -0.70 -8.41
CA ALA A 90 4.22 -1.47 -7.27
C ALA A 90 3.86 -2.96 -7.39
N ILE A 91 2.59 -3.27 -7.68
CA ILE A 91 2.13 -4.66 -7.86
C ILE A 91 2.76 -5.32 -9.10
N GLN A 92 2.91 -4.58 -10.20
CA GLN A 92 3.53 -5.09 -11.43
C GLN A 92 5.03 -5.39 -11.26
N ALA A 93 5.71 -4.70 -10.34
CA ALA A 93 7.11 -4.96 -10.04
C ALA A 93 7.34 -6.27 -9.25
N LEU A 94 6.29 -6.89 -8.72
CA LEU A 94 6.40 -8.14 -7.97
C LEU A 94 6.35 -9.38 -8.89
N PRO A 95 7.12 -10.45 -8.59
CA PRO A 95 8.03 -10.58 -7.45
C PRO A 95 9.39 -9.92 -7.70
N HIS A 96 9.80 -8.99 -6.83
CA HIS A 96 11.17 -8.46 -6.78
C HIS A 96 11.67 -8.57 -5.34
N THR A 97 12.52 -9.55 -5.08
CA THR A 97 12.99 -9.96 -3.74
C THR A 97 14.51 -9.77 -3.63
N PRO A 98 15.02 -8.55 -3.40
CA PRO A 98 16.46 -8.33 -3.27
C PRO A 98 17.05 -9.22 -2.17
N ARG A 99 18.12 -9.97 -2.51
CA ARG A 99 18.74 -10.99 -1.63
C ARG A 99 19.05 -10.47 -0.23
N ARG A 100 19.39 -9.19 -0.08
CA ARG A 100 19.70 -8.57 1.23
C ARG A 100 18.55 -8.60 2.24
N TYR A 101 17.30 -8.72 1.78
CA TYR A 101 16.13 -8.78 2.64
C TYR A 101 15.64 -10.21 2.85
N VAL A 102 16.12 -11.18 2.06
CA VAL A 102 15.78 -12.60 2.23
C VAL A 102 16.46 -13.11 3.50
N GLY A 103 15.67 -13.62 4.44
CA GLY A 103 16.16 -13.94 5.78
C GLY A 103 15.05 -14.13 6.79
N VAL A 104 15.45 -14.49 8.00
CA VAL A 104 14.60 -14.53 9.19
C VAL A 104 14.93 -13.32 10.04
N TRP A 105 13.93 -12.51 10.32
CA TRP A 105 14.04 -11.22 10.98
C TRP A 105 13.20 -11.20 12.25
N THR A 106 13.63 -10.46 13.26
CA THR A 106 12.75 -10.00 14.33
C THR A 106 12.22 -8.64 13.95
N ALA A 107 10.89 -8.50 13.87
CA ALA A 107 10.20 -7.24 13.63
C ALA A 107 9.63 -6.73 14.96
N SER A 108 10.16 -5.62 15.46
CA SER A 108 9.73 -5.01 16.71
C SER A 108 8.83 -3.80 16.44
N ARG A 109 7.60 -3.87 16.94
CA ARG A 109 6.63 -2.76 17.02
C ARG A 109 6.40 -2.41 18.49
N THR A 110 5.79 -1.25 18.76
CA THR A 110 5.60 -0.70 20.12
C THR A 110 5.11 -1.73 21.13
N ASP A 111 4.18 -2.60 20.73
CA ASP A 111 3.52 -3.56 21.64
C ASP A 111 3.59 -5.02 21.16
N THR A 112 4.35 -5.33 20.12
CA THR A 112 4.33 -6.67 19.51
C THR A 112 5.64 -6.96 18.80
N VAL A 113 6.14 -8.19 18.98
CA VAL A 113 7.34 -8.68 18.31
C VAL A 113 6.98 -9.89 17.46
N TYR A 114 7.36 -9.85 16.18
CA TYR A 114 7.18 -10.95 15.24
C TYR A 114 8.52 -11.53 14.82
N ARG A 115 8.58 -12.84 14.65
CA ARG A 115 9.59 -13.51 13.83
C ARG A 115 9.09 -13.56 12.40
N VAL A 116 9.73 -12.82 11.50
CA VAL A 116 9.34 -12.66 10.10
C VAL A 116 10.32 -13.39 9.20
N THR A 117 9.85 -14.40 8.49
CA THR A 117 10.61 -15.10 7.45
C THR A 117 10.28 -14.48 6.10
N LEU A 118 11.28 -13.95 5.40
CA LEU A 118 11.20 -13.43 4.04
C LEU A 118 11.94 -14.36 3.08
N ARG A 119 11.20 -14.99 2.17
CA ARG A 119 11.74 -15.95 1.20
C ARG A 119 12.01 -15.30 -0.16
N ASP A 120 12.93 -15.90 -0.91
CA ASP A 120 13.32 -15.45 -2.26
C ASP A 120 12.20 -15.61 -3.30
N ASP A 121 11.28 -16.55 -3.08
CA ASP A 121 10.06 -16.80 -3.86
C ASP A 121 8.92 -15.79 -3.62
N SER A 122 9.20 -14.66 -2.97
CA SER A 122 8.23 -13.61 -2.64
C SER A 122 7.22 -14.01 -1.56
N GLN A 123 7.36 -15.16 -0.89
CA GLN A 123 6.50 -15.50 0.25
C GLN A 123 7.06 -14.97 1.57
N TYR A 124 6.17 -14.57 2.48
CA TYR A 124 6.52 -14.25 3.86
C TYR A 124 5.64 -14.99 4.87
N MET A 125 6.18 -15.17 6.06
CA MET A 125 5.44 -15.61 7.24
C MET A 125 5.90 -14.80 8.45
N ALA A 126 4.97 -14.25 9.23
CA ALA A 126 5.25 -13.52 10.46
C ALA A 126 4.55 -14.22 11.62
N GLU A 127 5.35 -14.76 12.54
CA GLU A 127 4.88 -15.49 13.72
C GLU A 127 5.07 -14.61 14.97
N PRO A 128 4.05 -14.42 15.82
CA PRO A 128 4.22 -13.65 17.04
C PRO A 128 5.13 -14.38 18.01
N VAL A 129 6.02 -13.63 18.67
CA VAL A 129 6.84 -14.15 19.77
C VAL A 129 5.96 -14.24 21.02
N ARG A 130 5.66 -15.48 21.44
CA ARG A 130 4.59 -15.84 22.41
C ARG A 130 4.61 -15.04 23.73
N ASP A 131 5.76 -14.60 24.19
CA ASP A 131 5.88 -13.96 25.50
C ASP A 131 5.43 -12.49 25.52
N ASN A 132 5.35 -11.82 24.36
CA ASN A 132 5.13 -10.37 24.26
C ASN A 132 3.88 -9.97 23.45
N SER A 133 3.00 -10.92 23.08
CA SER A 133 1.98 -10.66 22.05
C SER A 133 0.65 -11.41 22.25
N PRO A 134 -0.06 -11.25 23.38
CA PRO A 134 -1.34 -11.92 23.60
C PRO A 134 -2.38 -11.52 22.53
N GLY A 135 -2.90 -12.51 21.79
CA GLY A 135 -3.90 -12.30 20.73
C GLY A 135 -3.36 -12.01 19.33
N ALA A 136 -2.03 -11.95 19.15
CA ALA A 136 -1.42 -11.80 17.84
C ALA A 136 -1.58 -13.07 16.99
N GLN A 137 -1.84 -12.91 15.70
CA GLN A 137 -2.06 -14.02 14.76
C GLN A 137 -0.83 -14.21 13.87
N VAL A 138 -0.65 -15.43 13.37
CA VAL A 138 0.32 -15.70 12.30
C VAL A 138 -0.16 -15.01 11.03
N LEU A 139 0.72 -14.27 10.38
CA LEU A 139 0.44 -13.60 9.12
C LEU A 139 1.24 -14.27 8.00
N THR A 140 0.58 -14.59 6.89
CA THR A 140 1.24 -15.09 5.69
C THR A 140 0.86 -14.21 4.51
N GLY A 141 1.68 -14.25 3.47
CA GLY A 141 1.38 -13.54 2.24
C GLY A 141 2.57 -13.43 1.31
N SER A 142 2.46 -12.49 0.39
CA SER A 142 3.53 -12.16 -0.55
C SER A 142 4.20 -10.82 -0.21
N TRP A 143 5.50 -10.72 -0.46
CA TRP A 143 6.29 -9.51 -0.24
C TRP A 143 7.21 -9.20 -1.42
N GLY A 144 7.66 -7.95 -1.51
CA GLY A 144 8.80 -7.60 -2.35
C GLY A 144 9.16 -6.13 -2.21
N VAL A 145 10.02 -5.65 -3.10
CA VAL A 145 10.55 -4.28 -3.02
C VAL A 145 10.34 -3.55 -4.35
N TYR A 146 9.91 -2.30 -4.28
CA TYR A 146 9.85 -1.41 -5.44
C TYR A 146 10.16 0.03 -5.02
N ASN A 147 11.10 0.67 -5.72
CA ASN A 147 11.47 2.07 -5.50
C ASN A 147 11.76 2.43 -4.03
N GLY A 148 12.57 1.62 -3.35
CA GLY A 148 12.94 1.82 -1.94
C GLY A 148 11.81 1.59 -0.94
N LYS A 149 10.72 0.94 -1.36
CA LYS A 149 9.59 0.58 -0.50
C LYS A 149 9.40 -0.92 -0.47
N MET A 150 9.09 -1.46 0.71
CA MET A 150 8.65 -2.83 0.88
C MET A 150 7.14 -2.89 0.66
N ILE A 151 6.69 -3.90 -0.08
CA ILE A 151 5.29 -4.13 -0.39
C ILE A 151 4.88 -5.43 0.28
N TRP A 152 3.75 -5.43 1.00
CA TRP A 152 3.15 -6.60 1.61
C TRP A 152 1.74 -6.84 1.07
N LEU A 153 1.45 -8.10 0.78
CA LEU A 153 0.15 -8.60 0.33
C LEU A 153 -0.26 -9.75 1.24
N SER A 154 -1.22 -9.52 2.14
CA SER A 154 -1.65 -10.53 3.10
C SER A 154 -2.59 -11.56 2.47
N ASP A 155 -2.39 -12.85 2.80
CA ASP A 155 -3.31 -13.93 2.43
C ASP A 155 -4.62 -13.90 3.25
N SER A 156 -4.67 -13.14 4.35
CA SER A 156 -5.85 -13.04 5.23
C SER A 156 -7.05 -12.28 4.62
N GLY A 157 -7.16 -12.24 3.29
CA GLY A 157 -8.19 -11.54 2.54
C GLY A 157 -8.00 -10.02 2.45
N ARG A 158 -6.99 -9.46 3.12
CA ARG A 158 -6.61 -8.04 3.06
C ARG A 158 -5.38 -7.80 2.19
N PHE A 159 -5.44 -8.21 0.93
CA PHE A 159 -4.39 -7.89 -0.05
C PHE A 159 -4.58 -6.52 -0.72
N TRP A 160 -5.70 -5.83 -0.46
CA TRP A 160 -5.98 -4.50 -0.99
C TRP A 160 -6.55 -3.53 0.07
N PRO A 161 -6.09 -2.26 0.10
CA PRO A 161 -4.89 -1.79 -0.59
C PRO A 161 -3.64 -2.53 -0.09
N PRO A 162 -2.62 -2.71 -0.94
CA PRO A 162 -1.36 -3.29 -0.48
C PRO A 162 -0.71 -2.39 0.56
N ASP A 163 -0.02 -2.99 1.53
CA ASP A 163 0.80 -2.23 2.46
C ASP A 163 2.12 -1.88 1.77
N ILE A 164 2.44 -0.59 1.65
CA ILE A 164 3.61 -0.11 0.91
C ILE A 164 4.40 0.83 1.82
N ASN A 165 5.42 0.30 2.49
CA ASN A 165 6.16 0.98 3.54
C ASN A 165 7.54 1.40 3.02
N PRO A 166 7.93 2.69 3.12
CA PRO A 166 9.29 3.12 2.84
C PRO A 166 10.32 2.39 3.70
N ILE A 167 11.41 1.93 3.06
CA ILE A 167 12.54 1.30 3.73
C ILE A 167 13.53 2.40 4.15
N THR A 168 13.93 2.39 5.42
CA THR A 168 14.86 3.36 6.01
C THR A 168 15.89 2.63 6.89
N ASN A 169 16.91 3.36 7.37
CA ASN A 169 17.93 2.86 8.32
C ASN A 169 18.55 1.52 7.91
N ILE A 170 18.99 1.43 6.66
CA ILE A 170 19.44 0.18 6.05
C ILE A 170 20.89 -0.11 6.47
N SER A 171 21.13 -1.32 6.99
CA SER A 171 22.46 -1.89 7.24
C SER A 171 22.53 -3.32 6.66
N ASP A 172 23.58 -4.06 7.00
CA ASP A 172 23.72 -5.48 6.62
C ASP A 172 22.86 -6.41 7.49
N THR A 173 22.55 -6.00 8.72
CA THR A 173 21.82 -6.82 9.71
C THR A 173 20.53 -6.19 10.19
N SER A 174 20.16 -5.01 9.67
CA SER A 174 18.94 -4.33 10.06
C SER A 174 18.36 -3.45 8.96
N PHE A 175 17.05 -3.23 9.02
CA PHE A 175 16.39 -2.14 8.32
C PHE A 175 15.16 -1.68 9.11
N SER A 176 14.56 -0.57 8.70
CA SER A 176 13.31 -0.10 9.28
C SER A 176 12.27 0.14 8.20
N LEU A 177 11.01 -0.05 8.53
CA LEU A 177 9.88 0.32 7.69
C LEU A 177 9.12 1.45 8.37
N ARG A 178 8.77 2.50 7.61
CA ARG A 178 7.86 3.54 8.06
C ARG A 178 6.43 3.15 7.72
N GLU A 179 5.63 2.89 8.75
CA GLU A 179 4.24 2.49 8.62
C GLU A 179 3.33 3.64 8.19
N ALA A 180 2.14 3.32 7.68
CA ALA A 180 1.17 4.32 7.22
C ALA A 180 0.74 5.32 8.31
N ASN A 181 0.74 4.88 9.58
CA ASN A 181 0.43 5.73 10.74
C ASN A 181 1.63 6.59 11.21
N GLY A 182 2.77 6.54 10.50
CA GLY A 182 3.99 7.26 10.85
C GLY A 182 4.90 6.54 11.85
N SER A 183 4.46 5.42 12.44
CA SER A 183 5.32 4.60 13.31
C SER A 183 6.44 3.92 12.52
N SER A 184 7.45 3.40 13.23
CA SER A 184 8.58 2.71 12.64
C SER A 184 8.67 1.30 13.18
N THR A 185 8.66 0.32 12.28
CA THR A 185 8.95 -1.08 12.61
C THR A 185 10.42 -1.37 12.32
N ARG A 186 11.16 -1.83 13.33
CA ARG A 186 12.58 -2.19 13.18
C ARG A 186 12.71 -3.68 12.93
N TYR A 187 13.48 -4.05 11.91
CA TYR A 187 13.80 -5.42 11.54
C TYR A 187 15.26 -5.69 11.86
N GLU A 188 15.53 -6.75 12.61
CA GLU A 188 16.88 -7.22 12.95
C GLU A 188 17.06 -8.66 12.49
N LEU A 189 18.16 -8.94 11.79
CA LEU A 189 18.42 -10.26 11.22
C LEU A 189 18.72 -11.28 12.33
N VAL A 190 18.01 -12.40 12.32
CA VAL A 190 18.17 -13.51 13.26
C VAL A 190 18.79 -14.73 12.59
N GLY A 191 18.58 -14.89 11.29
CA GLY A 191 19.17 -16.00 10.53
C GLY A 191 18.92 -15.87 9.03
N HIS A 192 19.64 -16.68 8.25
CA HIS A 192 19.42 -16.78 6.82
C HIS A 192 18.43 -17.91 6.51
N VAL A 193 17.58 -17.70 5.52
CA VAL A 193 16.73 -18.77 4.97
C VAL A 193 17.59 -19.57 3.98
N PRO A 194 17.55 -20.92 3.99
CA PRO A 194 18.17 -21.71 2.94
C PRO A 194 17.62 -21.24 1.59
N SER A 195 18.50 -20.84 0.67
CA SER A 195 18.10 -20.47 -0.70
C SER A 195 17.34 -21.64 -1.32
N SER A 196 16.18 -21.39 -1.92
CA SER A 196 15.53 -22.42 -2.73
C SER A 196 16.49 -22.82 -3.85
N PRO A 197 16.60 -24.13 -4.21
CA PRO A 197 17.36 -24.51 -5.39
C PRO A 197 16.80 -23.72 -6.58
N ALA A 198 17.68 -23.05 -7.31
CA ALA A 198 17.30 -22.28 -8.49
C ALA A 198 16.52 -23.19 -9.44
N GLN A 199 15.28 -22.80 -9.77
CA GLN A 199 14.52 -23.39 -10.87
C GLN A 199 15.02 -22.84 -12.20
#